data_AF-Q2CHA3-F1
#
_entry.id   AF-Q2CHA3-F1
#
_cell.length_a   1.000
_cell.length_b   1.000
_cell.length_c   1.000
_cell.angle_alpha   90.00
_cell.angle_beta   90.00
_cell.angle_gamma   90.00
#
_symmetry.space_group_name_H-M   'P 1'
#
loop_
_entity.id
_entity.type
_entity.pdbx_description
1 polymer ?
#
loop_
_entity_poly.entity_id
_entity_poly.type
_entity_poly.pdbx_seq_one_letter_code
_entity_poly.pdbx_strand_id
1 'polypeptide(L)'
;MPRTLAFNRRWTALLLTALLALVIGVLTLLPLTTPNAIPGSDKHHHLIAFAALALPVAALAPRLLCVLLPVLALYGVLIEVLQPYVGRSGDPKDALADGLGLLIGSSVGLLLSRPLRRGLTRHLPAPAE
;
A
#
# COMPACT_ATOMS: atom_id res chain seq x y z
N MET A 1 -27.31 14.01 -2.76
CA MET A 1 -26.84 12.65 -3.12
C MET A 1 -25.30 12.56 -3.09
N PRO A 2 -24.65 12.07 -2.00
CA PRO A 2 -23.19 11.97 -1.90
C PRO A 2 -22.59 10.56 -2.15
N ARG A 3 -23.41 9.55 -2.44
CA ARG A 3 -23.00 8.13 -2.42
C ARG A 3 -22.08 7.71 -3.59
N THR A 4 -22.23 8.30 -4.77
CA THR A 4 -21.49 7.92 -5.98
C THR A 4 -20.01 8.31 -5.94
N LEU A 5 -19.72 9.55 -5.50
CA LEU A 5 -18.33 10.05 -5.38
C LEU A 5 -17.51 9.27 -4.34
N ALA A 6 -18.14 8.87 -3.23
CA ALA A 6 -17.49 8.07 -2.18
C ALA A 6 -17.29 6.61 -2.60
N PHE A 7 -18.20 6.06 -3.40
CA PHE A 7 -18.08 4.73 -3.99
C PHE A 7 -16.90 4.67 -4.96
N ASN A 8 -16.78 5.63 -5.87
CA ASN A 8 -15.70 5.70 -6.86
C ASN A 8 -14.32 5.78 -6.18
N ARG A 9 -14.17 6.61 -5.14
CA ARG A 9 -12.90 6.70 -4.39
C ARG A 9 -12.47 5.40 -3.73
N ARG A 10 -13.41 4.64 -3.17
CA ARG A 10 -13.10 3.33 -2.55
C ARG A 10 -12.62 2.33 -3.59
N TRP A 11 -13.33 2.23 -4.72
CA TRP A 11 -12.93 1.32 -5.80
C TRP A 11 -11.60 1.72 -6.41
N THR A 12 -11.37 3.00 -6.67
CA THR A 12 -10.06 3.49 -7.13
C THR A 12 -8.96 3.13 -6.14
N ALA A 13 -9.18 3.31 -4.83
CA ALA A 13 -8.21 2.92 -3.81
C ALA A 13 -7.88 1.43 -3.84
N LEU A 14 -8.92 0.59 -3.90
CA LEU A 14 -8.77 -0.87 -3.94
C LEU A 14 -8.05 -1.33 -5.21
N LEU A 15 -8.42 -0.79 -6.38
CA LEU A 15 -7.80 -1.13 -7.65
C LEU A 15 -6.33 -0.73 -7.69
N LEU A 16 -5.99 0.49 -7.24
CA LEU A 16 -4.60 0.95 -7.20
C LEU A 16 -3.76 0.10 -6.24
N THR A 17 -4.27 -0.18 -5.04
CA THR A 17 -3.57 -1.02 -4.06
C THR A 17 -3.44 -2.46 -4.56
N ALA A 18 -4.46 -3.02 -5.22
CA ALA A 18 -4.39 -4.37 -5.79
C ALA A 18 -3.38 -4.46 -6.93
N LEU A 19 -3.34 -3.46 -7.83
CA LEU A 19 -2.37 -3.40 -8.90
C LEU A 19 -0.94 -3.26 -8.35
N LEU A 20 -0.74 -2.39 -7.36
CA LEU A 20 0.56 -2.26 -6.69
C LEU A 20 0.97 -3.56 -5.99
N ALA A 21 0.04 -4.22 -5.29
CA ALA A 21 0.31 -5.50 -4.64
C ALA A 21 0.78 -6.53 -5.67
N LEU A 22 0.08 -6.65 -6.80
CA LEU A 22 0.43 -7.54 -7.89
C LEU A 22 1.83 -7.24 -8.45
N VAL A 23 2.12 -5.97 -8.77
CA VAL A 23 3.43 -5.55 -9.28
C VAL A 23 4.53 -5.87 -8.28
N ILE A 24 4.34 -5.53 -7.00
CA ILE A 24 5.31 -5.81 -5.94
C ILE A 24 5.54 -7.32 -5.83
N GLY A 25 4.48 -8.13 -5.76
CA GLY A 25 4.60 -9.59 -5.64
C GLY A 25 5.31 -10.23 -6.83
N VAL A 26 5.02 -9.77 -8.06
CA VAL A 26 5.72 -10.24 -9.25
C VAL A 26 7.20 -9.86 -9.17
N LEU A 27 7.54 -8.62 -8.84
CA LEU A 27 8.94 -8.17 -8.80
C LEU A 27 9.74 -8.83 -7.69
N THR A 28 9.13 -9.09 -6.52
CA THR A 28 9.81 -9.73 -5.38
C THR A 28 9.92 -11.23 -5.52
N LEU A 29 8.99 -11.90 -6.23
CA LEU A 29 9.02 -13.35 -6.44
C LEU A 29 9.64 -13.77 -7.79
N LEU A 30 9.96 -12.81 -8.67
CA LEU A 30 10.69 -13.15 -9.90
C LEU A 30 12.09 -13.68 -9.54
N PRO A 31 12.48 -14.88 -10.03
CA PRO A 31 13.79 -15.44 -9.74
C PRO A 31 14.92 -14.49 -10.18
N LEU A 32 15.89 -14.25 -9.32
CA LEU A 32 17.12 -13.57 -9.73
C LEU A 32 18.04 -14.57 -10.40
N THR A 33 18.40 -14.31 -11.66
CA THR A 33 19.41 -15.08 -12.39
C THR A 33 20.83 -14.58 -12.12
N THR A 34 21.00 -13.50 -11.35
CA THR A 34 22.30 -12.86 -11.08
C THR A 34 22.74 -13.07 -9.63
N PRO A 35 23.93 -13.66 -9.38
CA PRO A 35 24.43 -13.92 -8.01
C PRO A 35 24.84 -12.67 -7.22
N ASN A 36 24.74 -11.47 -7.80
CA ASN A 36 25.39 -10.25 -7.31
C ASN A 36 24.38 -9.16 -6.88
N ALA A 37 23.27 -9.55 -6.24
CA ALA A 37 22.46 -8.55 -5.54
C ALA A 37 23.27 -8.03 -4.34
N ILE A 38 23.52 -6.72 -4.31
CA ILE A 38 24.27 -6.07 -3.22
C ILE A 38 23.51 -6.32 -1.91
N PRO A 39 24.14 -6.96 -0.89
CA PRO A 39 23.49 -7.22 0.39
C PRO A 39 22.95 -5.94 1.01
N GLY A 40 21.62 -5.87 1.20
CA GLY A 40 20.95 -4.74 1.85
C GLY A 40 20.39 -3.63 0.95
N SER A 41 20.61 -3.68 -0.38
CA SER A 41 19.88 -2.83 -1.34
C SER A 41 18.37 -3.07 -1.27
N ASP A 42 17.97 -4.31 -1.02
CA ASP A 42 16.57 -4.73 -1.06
C ASP A 42 15.70 -4.02 -0.01
N LYS A 43 16.24 -3.70 1.17
CA LYS A 43 15.48 -3.07 2.28
C LYS A 43 14.85 -1.72 1.92
N HIS A 44 15.56 -0.89 1.17
CA HIS A 44 15.03 0.40 0.74
C HIS A 44 13.90 0.21 -0.28
N HIS A 45 14.03 -0.79 -1.15
CA HIS A 45 12.98 -1.15 -2.10
C HIS A 45 11.73 -1.66 -1.38
N HIS A 46 11.88 -2.54 -0.40
CA HIS A 46 10.80 -3.01 0.47
C HIS A 46 10.08 -1.86 1.17
N LEU A 47 10.84 -0.98 1.85
CA LEU A 47 10.31 0.20 2.53
C LEU A 47 9.50 1.10 1.57
N ILE A 48 10.06 1.45 0.42
CA ILE A 48 9.44 2.35 -0.57
C ILE A 48 8.21 1.69 -1.20
N ALA A 49 8.32 0.40 -1.57
CA ALA A 49 7.25 -0.36 -2.20
C ALA A 49 6.04 -0.46 -1.28
N PHE A 50 6.24 -0.82 0.00
CA PHE A 50 5.14 -0.94 0.95
C PHE A 50 4.59 0.42 1.41
N ALA A 51 5.42 1.47 1.44
CA ALA A 51 4.91 2.83 1.60
C ALA A 51 3.99 3.24 0.44
N ALA A 52 4.38 2.95 -0.81
CA ALA A 52 3.54 3.18 -1.97
C ALA A 52 2.26 2.33 -1.93
N LEU A 53 2.34 1.07 -1.48
CA LEU A 53 1.22 0.14 -1.40
C LEU A 53 0.10 0.61 -0.46
N ALA A 54 0.45 1.14 0.71
CA ALA A 54 -0.52 1.62 1.70
C ALA A 54 -1.16 2.97 1.33
N LEU A 55 -0.45 3.79 0.53
CA LEU A 55 -0.82 5.19 0.28
C LEU A 55 -2.20 5.38 -0.37
N PRO A 56 -2.62 4.63 -1.43
CA PRO A 56 -3.93 4.82 -2.06
C PRO A 56 -5.09 4.59 -1.10
N VAL A 57 -5.05 3.51 -0.30
CA VAL A 57 -6.09 3.20 0.70
C VAL A 57 -6.11 4.27 1.78
N ALA A 58 -4.96 4.67 2.31
CA ALA A 58 -4.89 5.70 3.35
C ALA A 58 -5.42 7.07 2.86
N ALA A 59 -5.11 7.46 1.62
CA ALA A 59 -5.52 8.76 1.06
C ALA A 59 -6.99 8.80 0.62
N LEU A 60 -7.46 7.77 -0.08
CA LEU A 60 -8.75 7.79 -0.76
C LEU A 60 -9.86 7.08 0.04
N ALA A 61 -9.50 6.09 0.86
CA ALA A 61 -10.43 5.27 1.62
C ALA A 61 -9.94 4.99 3.06
N PRO A 62 -9.64 6.02 3.88
CA PRO A 62 -8.99 5.85 5.19
C PRO A 62 -9.75 4.96 6.18
N ARG A 63 -11.07 4.79 5.99
CA ARG A 63 -11.88 3.85 6.79
C ARG A 63 -11.55 2.38 6.53
N LEU A 64 -11.09 2.04 5.32
CA LEU A 64 -10.68 0.68 4.96
C LEU A 64 -9.26 0.36 5.45
N LEU A 65 -8.47 1.38 5.81
CA LEU A 65 -7.09 1.21 6.24
C LEU A 65 -6.97 0.29 7.46
N CYS A 66 -7.88 0.38 8.43
CA CYS A 66 -7.85 -0.50 9.61
C CYS A 66 -7.99 -1.98 9.28
N VAL A 67 -8.67 -2.31 8.18
CA VAL A 67 -8.86 -3.70 7.72
C VAL A 67 -7.74 -4.11 6.78
N LEU A 68 -7.33 -3.24 5.86
CA LEU A 68 -6.35 -3.57 4.83
C LEU A 68 -4.91 -3.53 5.34
N LEU A 69 -4.58 -2.67 6.30
CA LEU A 69 -3.21 -2.58 6.83
C LEU A 69 -2.69 -3.92 7.38
N PRO A 70 -3.43 -4.68 8.23
CA PRO A 70 -2.97 -6.00 8.67
C PRO A 70 -2.90 -7.02 7.53
N VAL A 71 -3.80 -6.94 6.54
CA VAL A 71 -3.76 -7.80 5.35
C VAL A 71 -2.50 -7.55 4.52
N LEU A 72 -2.14 -6.29 4.31
CA LEU A 72 -0.92 -5.90 3.58
C LEU A 72 0.34 -6.26 4.36
N ALA A 73 0.32 -6.20 5.70
CA ALA A 73 1.44 -6.66 6.52
C ALA A 73 1.64 -8.19 6.41
N LEU A 74 0.56 -8.96 6.47
CA LEU A 74 0.59 -10.40 6.23
C LEU A 74 1.08 -10.74 4.82
N TYR A 75 0.72 -9.91 3.84
CA TYR A 75 1.19 -10.06 2.47
C TYR A 75 2.72 -9.93 2.34
N GLY A 76 3.33 -8.94 3.01
CA GLY A 76 4.80 -8.81 3.05
C GLY A 76 5.49 -10.02 3.71
N VAL A 77 4.97 -10.47 4.86
CA VAL A 77 5.47 -11.69 5.52
C VAL A 77 5.34 -12.91 4.60
N LEU A 78 4.22 -13.04 3.89
CA LEU A 78 4.01 -14.14 2.95
C LEU A 78 5.00 -14.11 1.79
N ILE A 79 5.32 -12.94 1.24
CA ILE A 79 6.34 -12.79 0.20
C ILE A 79 7.69 -13.33 0.70
N GLU A 80 8.14 -12.92 1.88
CA GLU A 80 9.42 -13.37 2.45
C GLU A 80 9.47 -14.89 2.67
N VAL A 81 8.35 -15.48 3.10
CA VAL A 81 8.24 -16.94 3.24
C VAL A 81 8.28 -17.63 1.87
N LEU A 82 7.71 -17.03 0.82
CA LEU A 82 7.65 -17.63 -0.52
C LEU A 82 8.94 -17.47 -1.33
N GLN A 83 9.74 -16.44 -1.06
CA GLN A 83 10.99 -16.15 -1.79
C GLN A 83 11.97 -17.34 -1.91
N PRO A 84 12.26 -18.12 -0.84
CA PRO A 84 13.09 -19.33 -0.92
C PRO A 84 12.64 -20.35 -1.95
N TYR A 85 11.33 -20.47 -2.19
CA TYR A 85 10.76 -21.45 -3.12
C TYR A 85 10.90 -21.06 -4.58
N VAL A 86 11.29 -19.81 -4.87
CA VAL A 86 11.53 -19.27 -6.22
C VAL A 86 12.99 -18.90 -6.46
N GLY A 87 13.90 -19.40 -5.60
CA GLY A 87 15.35 -19.19 -5.75
C GLY A 87 15.84 -17.84 -5.24
N ARG A 88 15.10 -17.18 -4.34
CA ARG A 88 15.51 -15.95 -3.64
C ARG A 88 15.76 -16.21 -2.16
N SER A 89 16.52 -15.34 -1.50
CA SER A 89 16.70 -15.38 -0.05
C SER A 89 15.63 -14.55 0.64
N GLY A 90 14.74 -15.18 1.42
CA GLY A 90 13.88 -14.43 2.34
C GLY A 90 14.68 -13.89 3.53
N ASP A 91 14.48 -12.63 3.90
CA ASP A 91 15.10 -11.98 5.07
C ASP A 91 13.99 -11.41 5.98
N PRO A 92 13.88 -11.84 7.25
CA PRO A 92 12.96 -11.25 8.22
C PRO A 92 13.09 -9.73 8.37
N LYS A 93 14.25 -9.15 8.03
CA LYS A 93 14.46 -7.69 8.02
C LYS A 93 13.74 -6.99 6.88
N ASP A 94 13.46 -7.68 5.78
CA ASP A 94 12.67 -7.14 4.68
C ASP A 94 11.19 -7.08 5.07
N ALA A 95 10.67 -8.09 5.80
CA ALA A 95 9.35 -8.00 6.43
C ALA A 95 9.22 -6.84 7.44
N LEU A 96 10.31 -6.51 8.16
CA LEU A 96 10.35 -5.32 9.02
C LEU A 96 10.31 -4.03 8.19
N ALA A 97 11.07 -3.96 7.09
CA ALA A 97 11.07 -2.84 6.17
C ALA A 97 9.68 -2.63 5.54
N ASP A 98 8.99 -3.70 5.17
CA ASP A 98 7.61 -3.68 4.69
C ASP A 98 6.68 -3.04 5.73
N GLY A 99 6.77 -3.50 6.98
CA GLY A 99 5.98 -2.96 8.09
C GLY A 99 6.21 -1.46 8.30
N LEU A 100 7.46 -1.01 8.31
CA LEU A 100 7.80 0.41 8.41
C LEU A 100 7.30 1.22 7.20
N GLY A 101 7.41 0.65 5.99
CA GLY A 101 6.89 1.23 4.77
C GLY A 101 5.38 1.47 4.87
N LEU A 102 4.63 0.44 5.27
CA LEU A 102 3.18 0.52 5.50
C LEU A 102 2.81 1.65 6.47
N LEU A 103 3.54 1.80 7.58
CA LEU A 103 3.30 2.86 8.56
C LEU A 103 3.55 4.26 7.99
N ILE A 104 4.65 4.43 7.25
CA ILE A 104 5.00 5.71 6.60
C ILE A 104 3.96 6.07 5.54
N GLY A 105 3.67 5.13 4.63
CA GLY A 105 2.68 5.32 3.56
C GLY A 105 1.28 5.61 4.10
N SER A 106 0.89 4.92 5.16
CA SER A 106 -0.36 5.18 5.89
C SER A 106 -0.40 6.58 6.47
N SER A 107 0.66 7.01 7.15
CA SER A 107 0.75 8.33 7.76
C SER A 107 0.64 9.44 6.72
N VAL A 108 1.40 9.33 5.63
CA VAL A 108 1.36 10.28 4.51
C VAL A 108 -0.03 10.30 3.85
N GLY A 109 -0.59 9.14 3.53
CA GLY A 109 -1.91 9.05 2.92
C GLY A 109 -3.01 9.65 3.81
N LEU A 110 -2.97 9.40 5.12
CA LEU A 110 -3.91 9.99 6.08
C LEU A 110 -3.80 11.52 6.13
N LEU A 111 -2.60 12.09 6.05
CA LEU A 111 -2.41 13.54 5.96
C LEU A 111 -3.04 14.11 4.68
N LEU A 112 -2.85 13.44 3.54
CA LEU A 112 -3.45 13.82 2.25
C LEU A 112 -4.97 13.66 2.22
N SER A 113 -5.53 12.74 3.01
CA SER A 113 -6.98 12.50 3.07
C SER A 113 -7.76 13.71 3.63
N ARG A 114 -7.12 14.55 4.46
CA ARG A 114 -7.74 15.71 5.13
C ARG A 114 -8.19 16.79 4.13
N PRO A 115 -7.34 17.34 3.26
CA PRO A 115 -7.77 18.30 2.23
C PRO A 115 -8.75 17.67 1.22
N LEU A 116 -8.53 16.40 0.85
CA LEU A 116 -9.40 15.65 -0.07
C LEU A 116 -10.84 15.50 0.42
N ARG A 117 -11.07 15.55 1.74
CA ARG A 117 -12.39 15.54 2.37
C ARG A 117 -12.99 16.94 2.50
N ARG A 118 -12.17 17.96 2.80
CA ARG A 118 -12.59 19.36 2.96
C ARG A 118 -13.05 19.99 1.63
N GLY A 119 -12.45 19.61 0.50
CA GLY A 119 -12.89 20.09 -0.81
C GLY A 119 -14.30 19.64 -1.20
N LEU A 120 -14.73 18.44 -0.76
CA LEU A 120 -16.06 17.91 -1.08
C LEU A 120 -17.19 18.62 -0.31
N THR A 121 -16.95 19.04 0.93
CA THR A 121 -17.97 19.71 1.74
C THR A 121 -18.26 21.14 1.28
N ARG A 122 -17.32 21.77 0.56
CA ARG A 122 -17.48 23.14 0.03
C ARG A 122 -18.36 23.24 -1.21
N HIS A 123 -18.64 22.14 -1.91
CA HIS A 123 -19.41 22.13 -3.16
C HIS A 123 -20.82 21.54 -3.04
N LEU A 124 -21.29 21.23 -1.82
CA LEU A 124 -22.68 20.84 -1.62
C LEU A 124 -23.56 22.10 -1.49
N PRO A 125 -24.66 22.21 -2.26
CA PRO A 125 -25.59 23.33 -2.09
C PRO A 125 -26.16 23.32 -0.66
N ALA A 126 -26.33 24.51 -0.09
CA ALA A 126 -26.94 24.67 1.23
C ALA A 126 -28.32 24.01 1.26
N PRO A 127 -28.74 23.41 2.40
CA PRO A 127 -30.09 22.89 2.53
C PRO A 127 -31.08 24.03 2.28
N ALA A 128 -32.08 23.78 1.43
CA ALA A 128 -33.18 24.71 1.24
C ALA A 128 -33.95 24.80 2.57
N GLU A 129 -34.05 26.01 3.13
CA GLU A 129 -34.92 26.32 4.27
C GLU A 129 -36.40 26.31 3.85
#